data_AF-A0A1B6J8D1-F1
#
_entry.id   AF-A0A1B6J8D1-F1
#
_cell.length_a   1.000
_cell.length_b   1.000
_cell.length_c   1.000
_cell.angle_alpha   90.00
_cell.angle_beta   90.00
_cell.angle_gamma   90.00
#
_symmetry.space_group_name_H-M   'P 1'
#
loop_
_entity.id
_entity.type
_entity.pdbx_description
1 polymer ?
#
loop_
_entity_poly.entity_id
_entity_poly.type
_entity_poly.pdbx_seq_one_letter_code
_entity_poly.pdbx_strand_id
1 'polypeptide(L)'
;SNKMSSATLEDDAVESDPRLLFIYTYLTKTTKFKVDKWQKMMNTEMYKTMIMDFLEKPQHSVLLVTLTSAGTLVPSLTFPTTGKTKSSYFARVKPEPITPENIRKCLIFGDVSPKPLEDLAVLVEEVFVPVFCNPANHKGWPAVVVEDVKRHVIELKNTVYKVRGQINGQTLLPMPDGVFKVHQVEQRIIESNGEDVDLQLKSAIE
;
A
#
# COMPACT_ATOMS: atom_id res chain seq x y z
N SER A 1 -25.61 -15.73 14.03
CA SER A 1 -24.85 -16.86 13.46
C SER A 1 -25.31 -17.34 12.09
N ASN A 2 -26.59 -17.25 11.69
CA ASN A 2 -27.06 -17.80 10.39
C ASN A 2 -26.58 -17.08 9.11
N LYS A 3 -26.16 -15.81 9.17
CA LYS A 3 -25.71 -15.08 7.97
C LYS A 3 -24.33 -15.51 7.46
N MET A 4 -23.50 -16.05 8.35
CA MET A 4 -22.12 -16.45 8.01
C MET A 4 -22.07 -17.86 7.39
N SER A 5 -23.06 -18.70 7.71
CA SER A 5 -23.21 -20.07 7.20
C SER A 5 -23.89 -20.15 5.83
N SER A 6 -24.78 -19.21 5.46
CA SER A 6 -25.40 -19.22 4.13
C SER A 6 -24.47 -18.66 3.04
N ALA A 7 -23.60 -17.71 3.40
CA ALA A 7 -22.62 -17.14 2.46
C ALA A 7 -21.55 -18.16 2.04
N THR A 8 -21.17 -19.09 2.93
CA THR A 8 -20.18 -20.14 2.63
C THR A 8 -20.73 -21.15 1.61
N LEU A 9 -22.02 -21.47 1.69
CA LEU A 9 -22.67 -22.42 0.79
C LEU A 9 -22.93 -21.85 -0.62
N GLU A 10 -23.15 -20.53 -0.74
CA GLU A 10 -23.28 -19.86 -2.05
C GLU A 10 -21.92 -19.66 -2.73
N ASP A 11 -20.86 -19.40 -1.96
CA ASP A 11 -19.48 -19.23 -2.46
C ASP A 11 -18.89 -20.56 -2.97
N ASP A 12 -19.11 -21.67 -2.26
CA ASP A 12 -18.64 -23.02 -2.66
C ASP A 12 -19.29 -23.52 -3.97
N ALA A 13 -20.47 -23.00 -4.34
CA ALA A 13 -21.14 -23.33 -5.60
C ALA A 13 -20.53 -22.63 -6.83
N VAL A 14 -19.70 -21.60 -6.61
CA VAL A 14 -19.14 -20.77 -7.69
C VAL A 14 -17.77 -21.27 -8.13
N GLU A 15 -16.96 -21.78 -7.21
CA GLU A 15 -15.60 -22.22 -7.51
C GLU A 15 -15.19 -23.40 -6.62
N SER A 16 -14.67 -24.46 -7.24
CA SER A 16 -14.32 -25.72 -6.57
C SER A 16 -12.86 -25.77 -6.09
N ASP A 17 -11.95 -25.03 -6.74
CA ASP A 17 -10.57 -24.91 -6.28
C ASP A 17 -10.50 -23.93 -5.10
N PRO A 18 -10.08 -24.35 -3.89
CA PRO A 18 -10.03 -23.47 -2.72
C PRO A 18 -9.15 -22.23 -2.91
N ARG A 19 -8.13 -22.31 -3.78
CA ARG A 19 -7.22 -21.19 -4.09
C ARG A 19 -7.91 -20.15 -4.95
N LEU A 20 -8.68 -20.59 -5.95
CA LEU A 20 -9.47 -19.71 -6.80
C LEU A 20 -10.65 -19.12 -6.03
N LEU A 21 -11.28 -19.91 -5.15
CA LEU A 21 -12.31 -19.45 -4.24
C LEU A 21 -11.78 -18.33 -3.32
N PHE A 22 -10.58 -18.49 -2.77
CA PHE A 22 -9.94 -17.44 -1.96
C PHE A 22 -9.78 -16.12 -2.75
N ILE A 23 -9.31 -16.19 -3.99
CA ILE A 23 -9.17 -15.02 -4.88
C ILE A 23 -10.55 -14.41 -5.14
N TYR A 24 -11.53 -15.22 -5.54
CA TYR A 24 -12.90 -14.79 -5.81
C TYR A 24 -13.53 -14.09 -4.59
N THR A 25 -13.49 -14.70 -3.41
CA THR A 25 -14.05 -14.15 -2.17
C THR A 25 -13.39 -12.83 -1.79
N TYR A 26 -12.08 -12.66 -2.01
CA TYR A 26 -11.43 -11.38 -1.78
C TYR A 26 -11.94 -10.33 -2.78
N LEU A 27 -11.97 -10.67 -4.06
CA LEU A 27 -12.39 -9.77 -5.13
C LEU A 27 -13.84 -9.29 -4.93
N THR A 28 -14.78 -10.18 -4.60
CA THR A 28 -16.19 -9.81 -4.40
C THR A 28 -16.41 -8.90 -3.19
N LYS A 29 -15.57 -9.03 -2.16
CA LYS A 29 -15.61 -8.16 -0.97
C LYS A 29 -15.12 -6.75 -1.26
N THR A 30 -14.12 -6.60 -2.11
CA THR A 30 -13.50 -5.29 -2.37
C THR A 30 -14.01 -4.61 -3.64
N THR A 31 -14.49 -5.38 -4.62
CA THR A 31 -14.93 -4.88 -5.92
C THR A 31 -16.33 -5.41 -6.23
N LYS A 32 -17.26 -4.50 -6.54
CA LYS A 32 -18.64 -4.88 -6.88
C LYS A 32 -18.71 -5.44 -8.30
N PHE A 33 -18.83 -6.76 -8.42
CA PHE A 33 -19.15 -7.45 -9.67
C PHE A 33 -20.10 -8.62 -9.40
N LYS A 34 -20.79 -9.07 -10.45
CA LYS A 34 -21.67 -10.23 -10.42
C LYS A 34 -20.90 -11.48 -10.86
N VAL A 35 -21.36 -12.66 -10.45
CA VAL A 35 -20.70 -13.95 -10.71
C VAL A 35 -20.43 -14.21 -12.20
N ASP A 36 -21.27 -13.72 -13.11
CA ASP A 36 -21.10 -13.86 -14.57
C ASP A 36 -19.77 -13.27 -15.06
N LYS A 37 -19.28 -12.20 -14.42
CA LYS A 37 -18.01 -11.57 -14.78
C LYS A 37 -16.81 -12.44 -14.40
N TRP A 38 -16.88 -13.11 -13.24
CA TRP A 38 -15.88 -14.09 -12.82
C TRP A 38 -15.88 -15.29 -13.77
N GLN A 39 -17.06 -15.87 -14.03
CA GLN A 39 -17.22 -16.99 -14.95
C GLN A 39 -16.69 -16.66 -16.35
N LYS A 40 -16.98 -15.46 -16.87
CA LYS A 40 -16.47 -15.02 -18.18
C LYS A 40 -14.94 -14.93 -18.21
N MET A 41 -14.32 -14.45 -17.14
CA MET A 41 -12.86 -14.42 -17.01
C MET A 41 -12.29 -15.84 -16.96
N MET A 42 -12.86 -16.72 -16.14
CA MET A 42 -12.41 -18.11 -15.98
C MET A 42 -12.69 -19.00 -17.21
N ASN A 43 -13.70 -18.67 -18.01
CA ASN A 43 -13.99 -19.34 -19.29
C ASN A 43 -13.08 -18.86 -20.43
N THR A 44 -12.29 -17.80 -20.23
CA THR A 44 -11.30 -17.34 -21.19
C THR A 44 -10.00 -18.12 -20.95
N GLU A 45 -9.66 -19.06 -21.84
CA GLU A 45 -8.54 -20.00 -21.66
C GLU A 45 -7.20 -19.31 -21.34
N MET A 46 -6.91 -18.20 -22.01
CA MET A 46 -5.73 -17.37 -21.77
C MET A 46 -5.67 -16.82 -20.34
N TYR A 47 -6.79 -16.33 -19.81
CA TYR A 47 -6.88 -15.77 -18.46
C TYR A 47 -6.84 -16.87 -17.39
N LYS A 48 -7.53 -17.99 -17.63
CA LYS A 48 -7.47 -19.16 -16.75
C LYS A 48 -6.04 -19.67 -16.62
N THR A 49 -5.37 -19.88 -17.76
CA THR A 49 -3.97 -20.34 -17.81
C THR A 49 -3.06 -19.37 -17.04
N MET A 50 -3.24 -18.06 -17.21
CA MET A 50 -2.46 -17.05 -16.50
C MET A 50 -2.62 -17.13 -14.98
N ILE A 51 -3.85 -17.29 -14.49
CA ILE A 51 -4.13 -17.39 -13.06
C ILE A 51 -3.57 -18.71 -12.50
N MET A 52 -3.73 -19.82 -13.22
CA MET A 52 -3.18 -21.12 -12.80
C MET A 52 -1.65 -21.11 -12.81
N ASP A 53 -1.02 -20.49 -13.82
CA ASP A 53 0.42 -20.28 -13.86
C ASP A 53 0.91 -19.49 -12.66
N PHE A 54 0.20 -18.42 -12.26
CA PHE A 54 0.53 -17.70 -11.03
C PHE A 54 0.48 -18.61 -9.80
N LEU A 55 -0.52 -19.48 -9.68
CA LEU A 55 -0.67 -20.38 -8.55
C LEU A 55 0.40 -21.47 -8.53
N GLU A 56 0.71 -22.07 -9.67
CA GLU A 56 1.55 -23.27 -9.77
C GLU A 56 3.04 -22.95 -9.95
N LYS A 57 3.36 -21.88 -10.68
CA LYS A 57 4.70 -21.57 -11.13
C LYS A 57 5.32 -20.45 -10.29
N PRO A 58 6.33 -20.73 -9.44
CA PRO A 58 6.87 -19.76 -8.48
C PRO A 58 7.51 -18.51 -9.09
N GLN A 59 7.85 -18.51 -10.38
CA GLN A 59 8.43 -17.35 -11.08
C GLN A 59 7.49 -16.16 -11.18
N HIS A 60 6.17 -16.38 -11.08
CA HIS A 60 5.21 -15.29 -11.11
C HIS A 60 5.03 -14.73 -9.70
N SER A 61 5.56 -13.53 -9.50
CA SER A 61 5.61 -12.85 -8.19
C SER A 61 4.32 -12.09 -7.85
N VAL A 62 3.50 -11.76 -8.84
CA VAL A 62 2.26 -11.01 -8.64
C VAL A 62 1.18 -11.44 -9.62
N LEU A 63 -0.06 -11.44 -9.14
CA LEU A 63 -1.27 -11.44 -9.95
C LEU A 63 -2.06 -10.18 -9.64
N LEU A 64 -2.42 -9.41 -10.66
CA LEU A 64 -3.38 -8.33 -10.57
C LEU A 64 -4.68 -8.76 -11.25
N VAL A 65 -5.81 -8.37 -10.67
CA VAL A 65 -7.13 -8.50 -11.28
C VAL A 65 -7.79 -7.14 -11.30
N THR A 66 -8.06 -6.64 -12.51
CA THR A 66 -8.62 -5.31 -12.73
C THR A 66 -10.05 -5.44 -13.24
N LEU A 67 -10.98 -4.70 -12.63
CA LEU A 67 -12.30 -4.48 -13.22
C LEU A 67 -12.22 -3.25 -14.14
N THR A 68 -12.25 -3.47 -15.44
CA THR A 68 -12.16 -2.39 -16.43
C THR A 68 -13.41 -1.50 -16.41
N SER A 69 -13.31 -0.31 -17.01
CA SER A 69 -14.47 0.58 -17.21
C SER A 69 -15.56 -0.04 -18.09
N ALA A 70 -15.20 -0.98 -18.97
CA ALA A 70 -16.13 -1.81 -19.74
C ALA A 70 -16.82 -2.90 -18.89
N GLY A 71 -16.50 -2.98 -17.60
CA GLY A 71 -17.10 -3.92 -16.67
C GLY A 71 -16.57 -5.35 -16.79
N THR A 72 -15.42 -5.56 -17.45
CA THR A 72 -14.79 -6.88 -17.59
C THR A 72 -13.69 -7.06 -16.54
N LEU A 73 -13.56 -8.27 -15.99
CA LEU A 73 -12.42 -8.66 -15.17
C LEU A 73 -11.27 -9.11 -16.07
N VAL A 74 -10.09 -8.56 -15.83
CA VAL A 74 -8.88 -8.84 -16.60
C VAL A 74 -7.73 -9.15 -15.64
N PRO A 75 -7.14 -10.36 -15.68
CA PRO A 75 -5.94 -10.67 -14.93
C PRO A 75 -4.68 -10.19 -15.64
N SER A 76 -3.62 -9.93 -14.87
CA SER A 76 -2.27 -9.60 -15.36
C SER A 76 -1.22 -10.13 -14.39
N LEU A 77 -0.08 -10.58 -14.90
CA LEU A 77 1.08 -11.00 -14.08
C LEU A 77 2.12 -9.88 -13.89
N THR A 78 1.82 -8.69 -14.40
CA THR A 78 2.67 -7.50 -14.30
C THR A 78 1.82 -6.29 -13.95
N PHE A 79 2.45 -5.31 -13.28
CA PHE A 79 1.82 -4.03 -13.04
C PHE A 79 1.55 -3.32 -14.37
N PRO A 80 0.33 -2.81 -14.59
CA PRO A 80 0.03 -2.04 -15.78
C PRO A 80 0.88 -0.76 -15.79
N THR A 81 1.52 -0.47 -16.92
CA THR A 81 2.32 0.76 -17.09
C THR A 81 1.43 2.00 -17.23
N THR A 82 0.19 1.81 -17.67
CA THR A 82 -0.82 2.86 -17.80
C THR A 82 -2.16 2.32 -17.31
N GLY A 83 -2.76 2.97 -16.32
CA GLY A 83 -4.03 2.50 -15.77
C GLY A 83 -4.54 3.41 -14.66
N LYS A 84 -5.76 3.93 -14.83
CA LYS A 84 -6.48 4.75 -13.84
C LYS A 84 -7.62 3.95 -13.21
N THR A 85 -7.45 2.64 -13.05
CA THR A 85 -8.50 1.75 -12.54
C THR A 85 -8.02 1.01 -11.31
N LYS A 86 -8.89 0.93 -10.31
CA LYS A 86 -8.67 0.09 -9.13
C LYS A 86 -8.36 -1.34 -9.57
N SER A 87 -7.31 -1.91 -9.01
CA SER A 87 -6.90 -3.29 -9.28
C SER A 87 -6.61 -3.99 -7.97
N SER A 88 -7.09 -5.22 -7.81
CA SER A 88 -6.74 -6.03 -6.65
C SER A 88 -5.49 -6.84 -6.97
N TYR A 89 -4.53 -6.90 -6.05
CA TYR A 89 -3.26 -7.59 -6.23
C TYR A 89 -3.10 -8.75 -5.25
N PHE A 90 -2.36 -9.76 -5.69
CA PHE A 90 -1.93 -10.92 -4.92
C PHE A 90 -0.43 -11.10 -5.17
N ALA A 91 0.38 -10.63 -4.24
CA ALA A 91 1.84 -10.64 -4.32
C ALA A 91 2.41 -11.78 -3.48
N ARG A 92 3.32 -12.53 -4.10
CA ARG A 92 3.98 -13.68 -3.52
C ARG A 92 5.12 -13.25 -2.60
N VAL A 93 5.10 -13.73 -1.36
CA VAL A 93 6.15 -13.48 -0.35
C VAL A 93 7.30 -14.46 -0.50
N LYS A 94 7.01 -15.70 -0.89
CA LYS A 94 7.98 -16.79 -1.02
C LYS A 94 7.88 -17.47 -2.39
N PRO A 95 9.01 -17.80 -3.05
CA PRO A 95 9.02 -18.46 -4.35
C PRO A 95 8.69 -19.96 -4.22
N GLU A 96 7.48 -20.30 -3.79
CA GLU A 96 6.96 -21.67 -3.66
C GLU A 96 5.58 -21.80 -4.32
N PRO A 97 5.14 -22.95 -4.86
CA PRO A 97 3.79 -23.10 -5.40
C PRO A 97 2.70 -22.79 -4.36
N ILE A 98 1.58 -22.21 -4.81
CA ILE A 98 0.43 -21.88 -3.95
C ILE A 98 -0.48 -23.10 -3.85
N THR A 99 -0.64 -23.57 -2.63
CA THR A 99 -1.53 -24.65 -2.22
C THR A 99 -2.68 -24.09 -1.37
N PRO A 100 -3.80 -24.80 -1.24
CA PRO A 100 -4.88 -24.41 -0.34
C PRO A 100 -4.40 -24.15 1.11
N GLU A 101 -3.40 -24.87 1.57
CA GLU A 101 -2.90 -24.83 2.95
C GLU A 101 -1.95 -23.64 3.19
N ASN A 102 -1.20 -23.20 2.17
CA ASN A 102 -0.18 -22.15 2.32
C ASN A 102 -0.62 -20.77 1.83
N ILE A 103 -1.73 -20.64 1.10
CA ILE A 103 -2.12 -19.41 0.39
C ILE A 103 -2.08 -18.14 1.26
N ARG A 104 -2.60 -18.22 2.50
CA ARG A 104 -2.63 -17.08 3.43
C ARG A 104 -1.26 -16.68 3.97
N LYS A 105 -0.29 -17.60 3.97
CA LYS A 105 1.08 -17.35 4.41
C LYS A 105 2.00 -16.97 3.25
N CYS A 106 1.65 -17.36 2.03
CA CYS A 106 2.44 -17.12 0.83
C CYS A 106 2.09 -15.82 0.12
N LEU A 107 0.91 -15.26 0.38
CA LEU A 107 0.43 -14.06 -0.31
C LEU A 107 0.28 -12.87 0.63
N ILE A 108 0.74 -11.72 0.15
CA ILE A 108 0.26 -10.40 0.56
C ILE A 108 -0.73 -9.98 -0.51
N PHE A 109 -1.95 -9.60 -0.12
CA PHE A 109 -2.99 -9.22 -1.05
C PHE A 109 -3.67 -7.93 -0.59
N GLY A 110 -4.15 -7.16 -1.55
CA GLY A 110 -4.65 -5.82 -1.31
C GLY A 110 -5.28 -5.21 -2.55
N ASP A 111 -5.60 -3.93 -2.45
CA ASP A 111 -6.03 -3.13 -3.60
C ASP A 111 -5.00 -2.04 -3.90
N VAL A 112 -4.80 -1.79 -5.19
CA VAL A 112 -4.08 -0.61 -5.71
C VAL A 112 -5.13 0.35 -6.23
N SER A 113 -5.10 1.59 -5.74
CA SER A 113 -5.99 2.64 -6.25
C SER A 113 -5.50 3.19 -7.59
N PRO A 114 -6.36 3.91 -8.33
CA PRO A 114 -5.99 4.53 -9.60
C PRO A 114 -4.95 5.66 -9.46
N LYS A 115 -4.59 6.05 -8.24
CA LYS A 115 -3.69 7.16 -7.90
C LYS A 115 -2.63 6.71 -6.87
N PRO A 116 -1.73 5.79 -7.25
CA PRO A 116 -0.83 5.14 -6.30
C PRO A 116 0.16 6.12 -5.65
N LEU A 117 0.54 7.21 -6.33
CA LEU A 117 1.45 8.19 -5.78
C LEU A 117 0.79 9.07 -4.72
N GLU A 118 -0.46 9.48 -4.96
CA GLU A 118 -1.24 10.24 -3.99
C GLU A 118 -1.52 9.42 -2.74
N ASP A 119 -1.85 8.14 -2.89
CA ASP A 119 -2.02 7.24 -1.76
C ASP A 119 -0.71 7.03 -1.01
N LEU A 120 0.43 6.89 -1.72
CA LEU A 120 1.74 6.80 -1.09
C LEU A 120 2.05 8.07 -0.28
N ALA A 121 1.73 9.25 -0.80
CA ALA A 121 1.92 10.51 -0.07
C ALA A 121 1.12 10.53 1.24
N VAL A 122 -0.15 10.12 1.18
CA VAL A 122 -1.01 10.01 2.37
C VAL A 122 -0.46 8.97 3.35
N LEU A 123 -0.04 7.80 2.87
CA LEU A 123 0.53 6.75 3.73
C LEU A 123 1.80 7.20 4.44
N VAL A 124 2.69 7.89 3.73
CA VAL A 124 3.93 8.40 4.32
C VAL A 124 3.62 9.41 5.42
N GLU A 125 2.71 10.35 5.18
CA GLU A 125 2.39 11.43 6.11
C GLU A 125 1.55 10.97 7.31
N GLU A 126 0.50 10.19 7.06
CA GLU A 126 -0.50 9.81 8.08
C GLU A 126 -0.15 8.52 8.82
N VAL A 127 0.68 7.66 8.25
CA VAL A 127 1.00 6.35 8.83
C VAL A 127 2.48 6.22 9.15
N PHE A 128 3.36 6.34 8.16
CA PHE A 128 4.79 6.04 8.37
C PHE A 128 5.48 7.07 9.25
N VAL A 129 5.25 8.37 9.04
CA VAL A 129 5.83 9.42 9.90
C VAL A 129 5.41 9.22 11.37
N PRO A 130 4.12 9.08 11.72
CA PRO A 130 3.74 8.80 13.11
C PRO A 130 4.32 7.50 13.67
N VAL A 131 4.34 6.41 12.88
CA VAL A 131 4.88 5.13 13.33
C VAL A 131 6.37 5.22 13.65
N PHE A 132 7.15 5.87 12.79
CA PHE A 132 8.61 5.92 12.92
C PHE A 132 9.12 7.08 13.75
N CYS A 133 8.37 8.16 13.91
CA CYS A 133 8.82 9.33 14.67
C CYS A 133 8.29 9.38 16.11
N ASN A 134 7.29 8.57 16.46
CA ASN A 134 6.74 8.52 17.82
C ASN A 134 7.75 7.91 18.82
N PRO A 135 8.22 8.67 19.83
CA PRO A 135 9.14 8.17 20.85
C PRO A 135 8.66 6.93 21.62
N ALA A 136 7.34 6.76 21.76
CA ALA A 136 6.76 5.59 22.42
C ALA A 136 7.06 4.28 21.67
N ASN A 137 7.28 4.36 20.35
CA ASN A 137 7.61 3.21 19.51
C ASN A 137 9.11 2.89 19.49
N HIS A 138 9.95 3.69 20.15
CA HIS A 138 11.42 3.55 20.16
C HIS A 138 11.96 2.80 21.37
N LYS A 139 11.11 2.08 22.11
CA LYS A 139 11.55 1.32 23.29
C LYS A 139 12.60 0.28 22.87
N GLY A 140 13.81 0.43 23.41
CA GLY A 140 14.95 -0.46 23.12
C GLY A 140 15.81 -0.02 21.93
N TRP A 141 15.51 1.10 21.28
CA TRP A 141 16.32 1.63 20.19
C TRP A 141 17.44 2.53 20.73
N PRO A 142 18.70 2.37 20.28
CA PRO A 142 19.75 3.34 20.56
C PRO A 142 19.40 4.73 20.01
N ALA A 143 19.81 5.80 20.69
CA ALA A 143 19.52 7.18 20.28
C ALA A 143 19.95 7.47 18.82
N VAL A 144 21.12 6.99 18.41
CA VAL A 144 21.64 7.14 17.05
C VAL A 144 20.73 6.50 15.98
N VAL A 145 20.06 5.38 16.31
CA VAL A 145 19.11 4.71 15.41
C VAL A 145 17.82 5.51 15.31
N VAL A 146 17.35 6.08 16.43
CA VAL A 146 16.16 6.93 16.44
C VAL A 146 16.36 8.16 15.56
N GLU A 147 17.52 8.81 15.68
CA GLU A 147 17.85 9.97 14.85
C GLU A 147 17.99 9.61 13.36
N ASP A 148 18.65 8.50 13.04
CA ASP A 148 18.81 8.03 11.67
C ASP A 148 17.48 7.67 11.00
N VAL A 149 16.62 6.92 11.69
CA VAL A 149 15.29 6.55 11.18
C VAL A 149 14.42 7.79 10.98
N LYS A 150 14.44 8.74 11.93
CA LYS A 150 13.71 10.01 11.77
C LYS A 150 14.18 10.76 10.53
N ARG A 151 15.49 10.91 10.33
CA ARG A 151 16.06 11.57 9.15
C ARG A 151 15.59 10.91 7.85
N HIS A 152 15.74 9.59 7.72
CA HIS A 152 15.36 8.87 6.49
C HIS A 152 13.86 8.96 6.19
N VAL A 153 13.00 8.94 7.22
CA VAL A 153 11.55 9.05 7.03
C VAL A 153 11.15 10.46 6.58
N ILE A 154 11.83 11.49 7.08
CA ILE A 154 11.62 12.88 6.62
C ILE A 154 12.13 13.06 5.19
N GLU A 155 13.30 12.51 4.85
CA GLU A 155 13.81 12.51 3.47
C GLU A 155 12.85 11.81 2.50
N LEU A 156 12.27 10.68 2.91
CA LEU A 156 11.23 9.98 2.15
C LEU A 156 10.00 10.86 1.94
N LYS A 157 9.47 11.47 3.00
CA LYS A 157 8.35 12.42 2.92
C LYS A 157 8.63 13.53 1.93
N ASN A 158 9.80 14.16 2.04
CA ASN A 158 10.20 15.27 1.18
C ASN A 158 10.33 14.84 -0.29
N THR A 159 10.86 13.64 -0.54
CA THR A 159 10.98 13.06 -1.87
C THR A 159 9.61 12.81 -2.49
N VAL A 160 8.70 12.15 -1.76
CA VAL A 160 7.34 11.87 -2.24
C VAL A 160 6.58 13.18 -2.52
N TYR A 161 6.76 14.20 -1.68
CA TYR A 161 6.14 15.52 -1.88
C TYR A 161 6.63 16.21 -3.16
N LYS A 162 7.95 16.20 -3.43
CA LYS A 162 8.54 16.74 -4.66
C LYS A 162 8.05 16.00 -5.91
N VAL A 163 8.07 14.67 -5.89
CA VAL A 163 7.62 13.83 -7.02
C VAL A 163 6.14 14.05 -7.32
N ARG A 164 5.30 14.18 -6.27
CA ARG A 164 3.88 14.55 -6.41
C ARG A 164 3.71 15.91 -7.09
N GLY A 165 4.53 16.90 -6.73
CA GLY A 165 4.52 18.21 -7.39
C GLY A 165 4.87 18.09 -8.87
N GLN A 166 5.99 17.44 -9.18
CA GLN A 166 6.48 17.29 -10.56
C GLN A 166 5.45 16.63 -11.49
N ILE A 167 4.79 15.56 -11.03
CA ILE A 167 3.76 14.87 -11.82
C ILE A 167 2.52 15.75 -12.06
N ASN A 168 2.19 16.63 -11.11
CA ASN A 168 1.07 17.57 -11.23
C ASN A 168 1.46 18.90 -11.89
N GLY A 169 2.71 19.05 -12.36
CA GLY A 169 3.21 20.29 -12.95
C GLY A 169 3.37 21.44 -11.95
N GLN A 170 3.51 21.13 -10.67
CA GLN A 170 3.65 22.09 -9.57
C GLN A 170 5.01 21.94 -8.90
N THR A 171 5.66 23.06 -8.58
CA THR A 171 6.86 23.03 -7.73
C THR A 171 6.43 23.02 -6.27
N LEU A 172 6.45 21.84 -5.65
CA LEU A 172 6.17 21.69 -4.22
C LEU A 172 7.48 21.63 -3.44
N LEU A 173 7.71 22.64 -2.59
CA LEU A 173 8.87 22.67 -1.70
C LEU A 173 8.53 21.95 -0.39
N PRO A 174 9.40 21.05 0.10
CA PRO A 174 9.25 20.49 1.44
C PRO A 174 9.42 21.59 2.47
N MET A 175 8.66 21.52 3.56
CA MET A 175 8.89 22.43 4.68
C MET A 175 10.24 22.12 5.34
N PRO A 176 11.00 23.15 5.75
CA PRO A 176 12.30 22.95 6.36
C PRO A 176 12.24 22.17 7.68
N ASP A 177 13.35 21.50 7.99
CA ASP A 177 13.46 20.67 9.19
C ASP A 177 13.29 21.52 10.45
N GLY A 178 12.47 21.03 11.38
CA GLY A 178 12.25 21.71 12.66
C GLY A 178 11.19 22.81 12.64
N VAL A 179 10.50 23.09 11.51
CA VAL A 179 9.33 24.00 11.51
C VAL A 179 8.31 23.65 12.61
N PHE A 180 8.13 22.36 12.92
CA PHE A 180 7.26 21.89 14.01
C PHE A 180 7.78 22.21 15.42
N LYS A 181 9.07 22.48 15.57
CA LYS A 181 9.72 22.89 16.83
C LYS A 181 9.76 24.41 17.00
N VAL A 182 9.42 25.19 15.97
CA VAL A 182 9.47 26.67 16.00
C VAL A 182 8.73 27.23 17.21
N HIS A 183 7.52 26.73 17.49
CA HIS A 183 6.75 27.22 18.63
C HIS A 183 7.37 26.84 19.99
N GLN A 184 7.98 25.65 20.10
CA GLN A 184 8.65 25.21 21.34
C GLN A 184 9.99 25.92 21.55
N VAL A 185 10.70 26.24 20.47
CA VAL A 185 11.93 27.02 20.50
C VAL A 185 11.62 28.48 20.81
N GLU A 186 10.57 29.05 20.22
CA GLU A 186 10.08 30.40 20.53
C GLU A 186 9.75 30.55 22.01
N GLN A 187 9.00 29.60 22.59
CA GLN A 187 8.71 29.62 24.04
C GLN A 187 9.99 29.58 24.88
N ARG A 188 10.95 28.72 24.55
CA ARG A 188 12.24 28.65 25.27
C ARG A 188 13.06 29.94 25.13
N ILE A 189 13.05 30.58 23.97
CA ILE A 189 13.72 31.88 23.76
C ILE A 189 13.07 32.96 24.64
N ILE A 190 11.73 32.98 24.72
CA ILE A 190 10.99 33.94 25.54
C ILE A 190 11.29 33.71 27.03
N GLU A 191 11.25 32.46 27.50
CA GLU A 191 11.51 32.09 28.90
C GLU A 191 12.97 32.34 29.31
N SER A 192 13.91 32.14 28.40
CA SER A 192 15.35 32.40 28.61
C SER A 192 15.75 33.85 28.31
N ASN A 193 14.79 34.73 27.97
CA ASN A 193 15.04 36.12 27.61
C ASN A 193 16.09 36.30 26.50
N GLY A 194 16.17 35.36 25.57
CA GLY A 194 17.10 35.37 24.43
C GLY A 194 18.42 34.62 24.62
N GLU A 195 18.65 33.95 25.76
CA GLU A 195 19.89 33.20 26.01
C GLU A 195 19.92 31.81 25.35
N ASP A 196 18.77 31.14 25.21
CA ASP A 196 18.68 29.81 24.57
C ASP A 196 18.29 29.92 23.09
N VAL A 197 19.28 29.88 22.20
CA VAL A 197 19.08 30.01 20.74
C VAL A 197 19.38 28.68 20.03
N ASP A 198 18.35 28.11 19.38
CA ASP A 198 18.50 26.92 18.53
C ASP A 198 19.07 27.30 17.16
N LEU A 199 20.40 27.34 17.06
CA LEU A 199 21.14 27.69 15.85
C LEU A 199 20.87 26.73 14.67
N GLN A 200 20.57 25.45 14.97
CA GLN A 200 20.24 24.46 13.94
C GLN A 200 18.87 24.76 13.32
N LEU A 201 17.89 25.14 14.13
CA LEU A 201 16.57 25.53 13.62
C LEU A 201 16.65 26.82 12.81
N LYS A 202 17.40 27.82 13.28
CA LYS A 202 17.60 29.09 12.55
C LYS A 202 18.17 28.85 11.16
N SER A 203 19.25 28.06 11.06
CA SER A 203 19.88 27.71 9.80
C SER A 203 19.02 26.83 8.89
N ALA A 204 18.00 26.16 9.42
CA ALA A 204 17.09 25.36 8.62
C ALA A 204 15.96 26.20 8.00
N ILE A 205 15.63 27.37 8.56
CA ILE A 205 14.49 28.21 8.15
C ILE A 205 14.93 29.42 7.31
N GLU A 206 16.17 29.91 7.50
CA GLU A 206 16.82 30.94 6.66
C GLU A 206 17.31 30.39 5.31
#